data_AF-A0A0D0DJ08-F1
#
_entry.id   AF-A0A0D0DJ08-F1
#
_cell.length_a   1.000
_cell.length_b   1.000
_cell.length_c   1.000
_cell.angle_alpha   90.00
_cell.angle_beta   90.00
_cell.angle_gamma   90.00
#
_symmetry.space_group_name_H-M   'P 1'
#
loop_
_entity.id
_entity.type
_entity.pdbx_description
1 polymer ?
#
loop_
_entity_poly.entity_id
_entity_poly.type
_entity_poly.pdbx_seq_one_letter_code
_entity_poly.pdbx_strand_id
1 'polypeptide(L)' 'FGPILKDQGFLCLLQLSLEYFGLADLQKWLGISAGTAVLIMQYAKEDLAAIRSGRSVPPTSR' A
#
# COMPACT_ATOMS: atom_id res chain seq x y z
N PHE A 1 -4.93 -5.99 6.83
CA PHE A 1 -5.53 -5.01 5.89
C PHE A 1 -6.06 -5.62 4.59
N GLY A 2 -5.62 -6.81 4.16
CA GLY A 2 -6.04 -7.40 2.86
C GLY A 2 -7.55 -7.46 2.59
N PRO A 3 -8.40 -8.01 3.49
CA PRO A 3 -9.85 -8.07 3.26
C PRO A 3 -10.50 -6.69 3.13
N ILE A 4 -10.16 -5.75 4.02
CA ILE A 4 -10.68 -4.38 3.99
C ILE A 4 -10.33 -3.66 2.68
N LEU A 5 -9.09 -3.84 2.21
CA LEU A 5 -8.64 -3.28 0.95
C LEU A 5 -9.37 -3.90 -0.25
N LYS A 6 -9.66 -5.21 -0.21
CA LYS A 6 -10.48 -5.87 -1.25
C LYS A 6 -11.91 -5.33 -1.28
N ASP A 7 -12.51 -5.06 -0.13
CA ASP A 7 -13.86 -4.47 -0.06
C ASP A 7 -13.89 -3.04 -0.61
N GLN A 8 -12.76 -2.32 -0.59
CA GLN A 8 -12.58 -1.03 -1.25
C GLN A 8 -12.19 -1.15 -2.75
N GLY A 9 -12.13 -2.36 -3.30
CA GLY A 9 -11.80 -2.62 -4.71
C GLY A 9 -10.30 -2.73 -5.02
N PHE A 10 -9.42 -2.73 -4.02
CA PHE A 10 -7.99 -2.93 -4.23
C PHE A 10 -7.67 -4.42 -4.44
N LEU A 11 -7.03 -4.70 -5.57
CA LEU A 11 -6.51 -6.02 -5.93
C LEU A 11 -5.09 -6.23 -5.41
N CYS A 12 -4.30 -5.16 -5.28
CA CYS A 12 -2.90 -5.21 -4.84
C CYS A 12 -2.50 -3.96 -4.05
N LEU A 13 -1.57 -4.12 -3.08
CA LEU A 13 -0.99 -3.01 -2.32
C LEU A 13 -0.29 -1.98 -3.20
N LEU A 14 0.22 -2.38 -4.37
CA LEU A 14 0.81 -1.45 -5.34
C LEU A 14 -0.17 -0.37 -5.79
N GLN A 15 -1.48 -0.64 -5.78
CA GLN A 15 -2.49 0.37 -6.10
C GLN A 15 -2.56 1.49 -5.04
N LEU A 16 -2.00 1.27 -3.84
CA LEU A 16 -1.78 2.29 -2.80
C LEU A 16 -0.70 3.32 -3.15
N SER A 17 0.11 3.03 -4.17
CA SER A 17 1.08 3.99 -4.70
C SER A 17 0.49 4.95 -5.73
N LEU A 18 -0.77 4.74 -6.14
CA LEU A 18 -1.44 5.58 -7.14
C LEU A 18 -1.91 6.89 -6.49
N GLU A 19 -1.80 8.00 -7.20
CA GLU A 19 -2.15 9.34 -6.70
C GLU A 19 -3.67 9.61 -6.67
N TYR A 20 -4.50 8.56 -6.59
CA TYR A 20 -5.96 8.66 -6.60
C TYR A 20 -6.57 8.92 -5.22
N PHE A 21 -5.82 8.74 -4.15
CA PHE A 21 -6.28 8.91 -2.77
C PHE A 21 -5.17 9.38 -1.85
N GLY A 22 -5.56 10.04 -0.78
CA GLY A 22 -4.67 10.61 0.20
C GLY A 22 -4.47 9.73 1.42
N LEU A 23 -3.59 10.20 2.31
CA LEU A 23 -3.32 9.58 3.59
C LEU A 23 -4.56 9.52 4.50
N ALA A 24 -5.44 10.52 4.39
CA ALA A 24 -6.69 10.59 5.16
C ALA A 24 -7.67 9.48 4.77
N ASP A 25 -7.76 9.16 3.48
CA ASP A 25 -8.63 8.10 2.98
C ASP A 25 -8.15 6.74 3.48
N LEU A 26 -6.84 6.50 3.41
CA LEU A 26 -6.24 5.25 3.90
C LEU A 26 -6.44 5.06 5.42
N GLN A 27 -6.28 6.14 6.20
CA GLN A 27 -6.58 6.12 7.64
C GLN A 27 -8.05 5.77 7.90
N LYS A 28 -8.97 6.39 7.16
CA LYS A 28 -10.40 6.17 7.31
C LYS A 28 -10.80 4.74 6.96
N TRP A 29 -10.26 4.18 5.87
CA TRP A 29 -10.58 2.81 5.45
C TRP A 29 -10.04 1.77 6.41
N LEU A 30 -8.82 1.96 6.92
CA LEU A 30 -8.14 0.95 7.73
C LEU A 30 -8.29 1.18 9.24
N GLY A 31 -8.82 2.32 9.67
CA GLY A 31 -8.94 2.69 11.09
C GLY A 31 -7.59 2.84 11.78
N ILE A 32 -6.56 3.31 11.05
CA ILE A 32 -5.17 3.36 11.53
C ILE A 32 -4.68 4.79 11.77
N SER A 33 -3.59 4.91 12.53
CA SER A 33 -2.91 6.18 12.74
C SER A 33 -2.25 6.71 11.46
N ALA A 34 -2.04 8.03 11.38
CA ALA A 34 -1.31 8.67 10.29
C ALA A 34 0.08 8.05 10.06
N GLY A 35 0.83 7.77 11.14
CA GLY A 35 2.15 7.15 11.02
C GLY A 35 2.10 5.76 10.37
N THR A 36 1.11 4.95 10.74
CA THR A 36 0.89 3.63 10.12
C THR A 36 0.50 3.77 8.65
N ALA A 37 -0.36 4.73 8.31
CA ALA A 37 -0.76 5.00 6.93
C ALA A 37 0.43 5.45 6.05
N VAL A 38 1.31 6.31 6.59
CA VAL A 38 2.56 6.71 5.92
C VAL A 38 3.42 5.50 5.60
N LEU A 39 3.64 4.60 6.57
CA LEU A 39 4.46 3.40 6.37
C LEU A 39 3.90 2.49 5.27
N ILE A 40 2.58 2.28 5.23
CA ILE A 40 1.94 1.45 4.20
C ILE A 40 2.11 2.08 2.81
N MET A 41 1.87 3.39 2.67
CA MET A 41 2.04 4.08 1.37
C MET A 41 3.50 4.10 0.92
N GLN A 42 4.44 4.28 1.86
CA GLN A 42 5.86 4.24 1.56
C GLN A 42 6.28 2.85 1.07
N TYR A 43 5.83 1.79 1.76
CA TYR A 43 6.11 0.41 1.35
C TYR A 43 5.56 0.10 -0.05
N ALA A 44 4.33 0.52 -0.35
CA ALA A 44 3.73 0.35 -1.67
C ALA A 44 4.52 1.08 -2.79
N LYS A 45 5.09 2.25 -2.49
CA LYS A 45 5.94 3.01 -3.42
C LYS A 45 7.30 2.34 -3.63
N GLU A 46 7.92 1.85 -2.56
CA GLU A 46 9.19 1.12 -2.61
C GLU A 46 9.07 -0.17 -3.42
N ASP A 47 7.99 -0.95 -3.21
CA ASP A 47 7.69 -2.15 -3.99
C ASP A 47 7.49 -1.81 -5.48
N LEU A 48 6.73 -0.75 -5.80
CA LEU A 48 6.54 -0.33 -7.18
C LEU A 48 7.88 0.07 -7.82
N ALA A 49 8.71 0.82 -7.10
CA ALA A 49 10.03 1.23 -7.57
C ALA A 49 10.95 0.02 -7.79
N ALA A 50 10.91 -0.97 -6.91
CA ALA A 50 11.69 -2.19 -7.05
C ALA A 50 11.28 -2.98 -8.29
N ILE A 51 9.97 -3.19 -8.50
CA ILE A 51 9.42 -3.83 -9.70
C ILE A 51 9.83 -3.07 -10.97
N ARG A 52 9.68 -1.74 -10.99
CA ARG A 52 10.09 -0.89 -12.12
C ARG A 52 11.59 -0.97 -12.42
N SER A 53 12.42 -1.17 -11.40
CA SER A 53 13.86 -1.34 -11.53
C SER A 53 14.31 -2.72 -12.01
N GLY A 54 13.37 -3.64 -12.29
CA GLY A 54 13.67 -5.03 -12.64
C GLY A 54 14.13 -5.88 -11.44
N ARG A 55 14.07 -5.34 -10.22
CA ARG A 55 14.27 -6.12 -8.99
C ARG A 55 12.98 -6.84 -8.65
N SER A 56 12.94 -8.14 -8.94
CA SER A 56 11.94 -9.05 -8.37
C SER A 56 12.25 -9.19 -6.87
N VAL A 57 11.59 -8.38 -6.02
CA VAL A 57 11.69 -8.56 -4.57
C VAL A 57 10.88 -9.81 -4.20
N PRO A 58 11.49 -10.85 -3.60
CA PRO A 58 10.72 -11.99 -3.12
C PRO A 58 9.85 -11.56 -1.93
N PRO A 59 8.68 -12.19 -1.72
CA PRO A 59 7.82 -11.84 -0.60
C PRO A 59 8.56 -12.13 0.71
N THR A 60 8.83 -11.10 1.50
CA THR A 60 9.47 -11.25 2.81
C THR A 60 8.43 -11.86 3.76
N SER A 61 8.44 -13.19 3.90
CA SER A 61 7.85 -13.86 5.05
C SER A 61 8.76 -13.66 6.25
N ARG A 62 8.35 -12.80 7.19
CA ARG A 62 8.73 -12.85 8.61
C ARG A 62 7.52 -12.53 9.46
#